data_AF-A0A6I2X7P0-F1
#
_entry.id   AF-A0A6I2X7P0-F1
#
_cell.length_a   1.000
_cell.length_b   1.000
_cell.length_c   1.000
_cell.angle_alpha   90.00
_cell.angle_beta   90.00
_cell.angle_gamma   90.00
#
_symmetry.space_group_name_H-M   'P 1'
#
loop_
_entity.id
_entity.type
_entity.pdbx_description
1 polymer ?
#
loop_
_entity_poly.entity_id
_entity_poly.type
_entity_poly.pdbx_seq_one_letter_code
_entity_poly.pdbx_strand_id
1 'polypeptide(L)' 'MEMEPEEFRTEGGVLVDERTAEQTEAGDHERFAHYVRKDKIVESAVLGAPVI' A
#
# COMPACT_ATOMS: atom_id res chain seq x y z
N MET A 1 34.09 -17.35 20.62
CA MET A 1 33.65 -17.11 19.24
C MET A 1 32.15 -17.28 19.26
N GLU A 2 31.45 -16.15 19.29
CA GLU A 2 29.98 -16.11 19.24
C GLU A 2 29.52 -16.68 17.90
N MET A 3 28.55 -17.59 17.94
CA MET A 3 27.75 -18.00 16.80
C MET A 3 26.34 -18.26 17.34
N GLU A 4 25.47 -17.30 17.06
CA GLU A 4 24.05 -17.19 17.40
C GLU A 4 23.23 -18.42 16.98
N PRO A 5 22.37 -18.95 17.86
CA PRO A 5 21.23 -19.73 17.43
C PRO A 5 19.94 -19.05 17.89
N GLU A 6 19.03 -18.68 17.00
CA GLU A 6 17.59 -18.80 17.32
C GLU A 6 16.84 -19.03 16.01
N GLU A 7 16.67 -20.32 15.70
CA GLU A 7 15.72 -20.80 14.70
C GLU A 7 14.32 -20.45 15.21
N PHE A 8 13.77 -19.31 14.78
CA PHE A 8 12.41 -18.89 15.12
C PHE A 8 11.39 -19.88 14.56
N ARG A 9 11.04 -20.89 15.36
CA ARG A 9 9.88 -21.76 15.14
C ARG A 9 8.66 -21.10 15.77
N THR A 10 7.80 -20.50 14.97
CA THR A 10 6.50 -20.03 15.45
C THR A 10 5.50 -21.19 15.46
N GLU A 11 5.19 -21.66 16.66
CA GLU A 11 4.03 -22.50 16.95
C GLU A 11 2.72 -21.70 16.78
N GLY A 12 2.34 -21.39 15.54
CA GLY A 12 1.03 -20.78 15.24
C GLY A 12 0.92 -19.27 15.41
N GLY A 13 2.00 -18.51 15.25
CA GLY A 13 1.98 -17.04 15.23
C GLY A 13 1.85 -16.46 13.81
N VAL A 14 0.99 -15.46 13.64
CA VAL A 14 0.91 -14.66 12.39
C VAL A 14 2.07 -13.69 12.35
N LEU A 15 2.96 -13.84 11.36
CA LEU A 15 4.00 -12.87 11.06
C LEU A 15 3.37 -11.68 10.32
N VAL A 16 3.35 -10.52 10.98
CA VAL A 16 2.88 -9.26 10.38
C VAL A 16 4.08 -8.58 9.72
N ASP A 17 4.12 -8.59 8.39
CA ASP A 17 5.12 -7.87 7.60
C ASP A 17 4.65 -6.43 7.39
N GLU A 18 5.27 -5.49 8.10
CA GLU A 18 5.00 -4.05 8.05
C GLU A 18 5.62 -3.42 6.80
N ARG A 19 5.17 -3.83 5.60
CA ARG A 19 5.56 -3.19 4.35
C ARG A 19 5.11 -1.73 4.35
N THR A 20 6.02 -0.85 4.73
CA THR A 20 5.83 0.61 4.83
C THR A 20 6.21 1.34 3.54
N ALA A 21 6.88 0.65 2.61
CA ALA A 21 7.24 1.19 1.31
C ALA A 21 6.16 0.83 0.27
N GLU A 22 5.57 1.85 -0.35
CA GLU A 22 4.79 1.69 -1.57
C GLU A 22 5.73 1.27 -2.70
N GLN A 23 5.67 0.00 -3.08
CA GLN A 23 6.46 -0.55 -4.18
C GLN A 23 5.81 -0.13 -5.50
N THR A 24 6.26 0.97 -6.09
CA THR A 24 5.81 1.39 -7.42
C THR A 24 6.49 0.54 -8.50
N GLU A 25 5.70 -0.17 -9.30
CA GLU A 25 6.16 -0.95 -10.44
C GLU A 25 6.29 -0.08 -11.70
N ALA A 26 7.10 -0.54 -12.66
CA ALA A 26 7.14 0.07 -13.98
C ALA A 26 5.75 -0.01 -14.64
N GLY A 27 5.16 1.16 -14.96
CA GLY A 27 3.80 1.27 -15.50
C GLY A 27 2.76 1.79 -14.51
N ASP A 28 3.06 1.93 -13.21
CA ASP A 28 2.13 2.54 -12.25
C ASP A 28 1.75 3.97 -12.58
N HIS A 29 2.69 4.71 -13.16
CA HIS A 29 2.44 6.07 -13.63
C HIS A 29 1.33 6.11 -14.70
N GLU A 30 1.22 5.09 -15.54
CA GLU A 30 0.18 4.97 -16.56
C GLU A 30 -1.12 4.43 -15.96
N ARG A 31 -1.05 3.47 -15.03
CA ARG A 31 -2.21 2.92 -14.31
C ARG A 31 -2.92 3.99 -13.48
N PHE A 32 -2.17 4.89 -12.85
CA PHE A 32 -2.71 5.91 -11.95
C PHE A 32 -2.89 7.29 -12.59
N ALA A 33 -2.46 7.52 -13.83
CA ALA A 33 -2.64 8.81 -14.53
C ALA A 33 -4.11 9.25 -14.64
N HIS A 34 -5.04 8.30 -14.62
CA HIS A 34 -6.49 8.56 -14.66
C HIS A 34 -7.21 8.07 -13.40
N TYR A 35 -6.44 7.77 -12.35
CA TYR A 35 -7.02 7.32 -11.09
C TYR A 35 -7.48 8.52 -10.26
N VAL A 36 -8.71 8.43 -9.79
CA VAL A 36 -9.30 9.40 -8.86
C VAL A 36 -9.68 8.67 -7.59
N ARG A 37 -9.28 9.21 -6.43
CA ARG A 37 -9.69 8.65 -5.14
C ARG A 37 -11.21 8.74 -4.96
N LYS A 38 -11.80 7.71 -4.35
CA LYS A 38 -13.26 7.56 -4.22
C LYS A 38 -13.92 8.74 -3.49
N ASP A 39 -13.28 9.24 -2.44
CA ASP A 39 -13.72 10.42 -1.69
C ASP A 39 -13.85 11.65 -2.58
N LYS A 40 -12.88 11.87 -3.49
CA LYS A 40 -12.88 12.98 -4.44
C LYS A 40 -14.00 12.88 -5.47
N ILE A 41 -14.39 11.67 -5.87
CA ILE A 41 -15.54 11.45 -6.75
C ILE A 41 -16.84 11.87 -6.04
N VAL A 42 -17.01 11.48 -4.78
CA VAL A 42 -18.20 11.82 -3.99
C VAL A 42 -18.26 13.32 -3.73
N GLU A 43 -17.14 13.94 -3.37
CA GLU A 43 -17.02 15.38 -3.16
C GLU A 43 -17.41 16.15 -4.44
N SER A 44 -16.90 15.75 -5.60
CA SER A 44 -17.25 16.32 -6.89
C SER A 44 -18.74 16.19 -7.21
N ALA A 45 -19.35 15.03 -6.93
CA ALA A 45 -20.78 14.83 -7.14
C ALA A 45 -21.67 15.74 -6.27
N VAL A 46 -21.19 16.14 -5.10
CA VAL A 46 -21.89 17.06 -4.20
C VAL A 46 -21.64 18.53 -4.57
N LEU A 47 -20.38 18.89 -4.84
CA LEU A 47 -19.97 20.28 -5.07
C LEU A 47 -20.07 20.74 -6.54
N GLY A 48 -20.20 19.80 -7.48
CA GLY A 48 -20.22 20.08 -8.92
C GLY A 48 -18.88 20.54 -9.50
N ALA A 49 -17.78 20.44 -8.74
CA ALA A 49 -16.45 20.82 -9.19
C ALA A 49 -15.75 19.64 -9.90
N PRO A 50 -14.95 19.87 -10.96
CA PRO A 50 -14.24 18.81 -11.67
C PRO A 50 -13.18 18.13 -10.80
N VAL A 51 -12.85 16.87 -11.10
CA VAL A 51 -11.73 16.16 -10.46
C VAL A 51 -10.48 16.24 -11.33
N ILE A 52 -9.35 16.61 -10.72
CA ILE A 52 -8.03 16.83 -11.34
C ILE A 52 -6.96 16.21 -10.46
#